data_AF-A0A5C4XBB7-F1
#
_entry.id   AF-A0A5C4XBB7-F1
#
_cell.length_a   1.000
_cell.length_b   1.000
_cell.length_c   1.000
_cell.angle_alpha   90.00
_cell.angle_beta   90.00
_cell.angle_gamma   90.00
#
_symmetry.space_group_name_H-M   'P 1'
#
loop_
_entity.id
_entity.type
_entity.pdbx_description
1 polymer ?
#
loop_
_entity_poly.entity_id
_entity_poly.type
_entity_poly.pdbx_seq_one_letter_code
_entity_poly.pdbx_strand_id
1 'polypeptide(L)'
;MVTAGGGASYAGDFKIRYAISLEGDEPVFAEARCVVSVPCEIEAQGQRLSLTAFFNRLRLDELTIRCGKVDCDFSNSRSSINFGKSKDKIGFDVFEASDVGDLLLLRPRRQIGWIMLAY
;
A
#
# COMPACT_ATOMS: atom_id res chain seq x y z
N MET A 1 -19.19 -37.50 12.95
CA MET A 1 -20.12 -36.35 12.86
C MET A 1 -19.50 -35.33 11.92
N VAL A 2 -20.23 -35.02 10.86
CA VAL A 2 -20.01 -33.99 9.81
C VAL A 2 -20.03 -32.62 10.53
N THR A 3 -19.22 -31.59 10.25
CA THR A 3 -19.02 -30.88 8.97
C THR A 3 -17.74 -30.02 9.03
N ALA A 4 -16.88 -30.15 8.02
CA ALA A 4 -15.94 -29.09 7.66
C ALA A 4 -16.64 -28.15 6.67
N GLY A 5 -16.89 -26.91 7.09
CA GLY A 5 -17.42 -25.85 6.23
C GLY A 5 -16.33 -25.38 5.26
N GLY A 6 -16.29 -25.99 4.07
CA GLY A 6 -15.45 -25.55 2.96
C GLY A 6 -16.02 -24.30 2.31
N GLY A 7 -15.62 -23.12 2.78
CA GLY A 7 -15.76 -21.87 2.03
C GLY A 7 -14.66 -21.81 0.98
N ALA A 8 -14.94 -22.27 -0.24
CA ALA A 8 -14.05 -22.05 -1.38
C ALA A 8 -14.10 -20.57 -1.79
N SER A 9 -13.24 -19.74 -1.19
CA SER A 9 -12.88 -18.44 -1.75
C SER A 9 -11.90 -18.70 -2.88
N TYR A 10 -12.22 -18.25 -4.10
CA TYR A 10 -11.27 -18.26 -5.21
C TYR A 10 -10.14 -17.27 -4.89
N ALA A 11 -9.11 -17.74 -4.18
CA ALA A 11 -7.90 -16.98 -3.92
C ALA A 11 -7.05 -17.01 -5.20
N GLY A 12 -7.35 -16.10 -6.12
CA GLY A 12 -6.48 -15.84 -7.26
C GLY A 12 -5.19 -15.17 -6.78
N ASP A 13 -4.09 -15.46 -7.47
CA ASP A 13 -2.87 -14.66 -7.35
C ASP A 13 -2.94 -13.47 -8.30
N PHE A 14 -2.43 -12.32 -7.86
CA PHE A 14 -2.21 -11.16 -8.71
C PHE A 14 -0.76 -10.71 -8.63
N LYS A 15 -0.29 -10.09 -9.70
CA LYS A 15 1.04 -9.48 -9.76
C LYS A 15 0.90 -8.00 -9.49
N ILE A 16 1.82 -7.46 -8.73
CA ILE A 16 1.95 -6.01 -8.55
C ILE A 16 3.38 -5.61 -8.87
N ARG A 17 3.52 -4.63 -9.75
CA ARG A 17 4.78 -3.93 -9.99
C ARG A 17 4.77 -2.66 -9.17
N TYR A 18 5.87 -2.39 -8.51
CA TYR A 18 6.01 -1.21 -7.70
C TYR A 18 7.33 -0.50 -7.97
N ALA A 19 7.27 0.82 -7.84
CA ALA A 19 8.42 1.69 -7.82
C ALA A 19 8.36 2.53 -6.55
N ILE A 20 9.44 2.55 -5.77
CA ILE A 20 9.53 3.30 -4.52
C ILE A 20 10.79 4.16 -4.58
N SER A 21 10.65 5.45 -4.29
CA SER A 21 11.77 6.37 -4.15
C SER A 21 11.62 7.11 -2.84
N LEU A 22 12.60 6.97 -1.96
CA LEU A 22 12.72 7.74 -0.73
C LEU A 22 13.89 8.73 -0.85
N GLU A 23 13.83 9.80 -0.08
CA GLU A 23 14.81 10.89 -0.11
C GLU A 23 16.22 10.37 0.21
N GLY A 24 17.15 10.56 -0.73
CA GLY A 24 18.55 10.18 -0.58
C GLY A 24 18.94 8.83 -1.17
N ASP A 25 17.97 8.01 -1.60
CA ASP A 25 18.22 6.67 -2.16
C ASP A 25 17.81 6.55 -3.64
N GLU A 26 18.46 5.64 -4.37
CA GLU A 26 18.13 5.33 -5.76
C GLU A 26 16.80 4.56 -5.87
N PRO A 27 15.83 4.97 -6.73
CA PRO A 27 14.51 4.34 -6.78
C PRO A 27 14.57 2.82 -7.00
N VAL A 28 13.82 2.09 -6.18
CA VAL A 28 13.69 0.62 -6.30
C VAL A 28 12.51 0.28 -7.18
N PHE A 29 12.73 -0.59 -8.17
CA PHE A 29 11.69 -1.14 -9.04
C PHE A 29 11.63 -2.66 -8.88
N ALA A 30 10.45 -3.20 -8.56
CA ALA A 30 10.29 -4.63 -8.35
C ALA A 30 8.87 -5.13 -8.67
N GLU A 31 8.72 -6.46 -8.72
CA GLU A 31 7.45 -7.16 -8.89
C GLU A 31 7.23 -8.09 -7.69
N ALA A 32 6.02 -8.09 -7.13
CA ALA A 32 5.57 -9.02 -6.10
C ALA A 32 4.36 -9.81 -6.59
N ARG A 33 4.25 -11.06 -6.13
CA ARG A 33 3.03 -11.87 -6.29
C ARG A 33 2.29 -11.88 -4.97
N CYS A 34 1.02 -11.50 -5.01
CA CYS A 34 0.18 -11.36 -3.84
C CYS A 34 -1.10 -12.18 -4.02
N VAL A 35 -1.66 -12.65 -2.91
CA VAL A 35 -2.91 -13.41 -2.91
C VAL A 35 -4.07 -12.46 -2.66
N VAL A 36 -5.16 -12.60 -3.43
CA VAL A 36 -6.37 -11.78 -3.26
C VAL A 36 -6.92 -11.90 -1.83
N SER A 37 -7.31 -10.76 -1.25
CA SER A 37 -7.84 -10.62 0.11
C SER A 37 -6.85 -10.99 1.24
N VAL A 38 -5.57 -11.19 0.92
CA VAL A 38 -4.52 -11.47 1.90
C VAL A 38 -3.53 -10.30 1.93
N PRO A 39 -3.12 -9.82 3.12
CA PRO A 39 -2.06 -8.84 3.24
C PRO A 39 -0.75 -9.35 2.63
N CYS A 40 -0.17 -8.54 1.74
CA CYS A 40 1.07 -8.79 1.04
C CYS A 40 2.06 -7.69 1.42
N GLU A 41 3.21 -8.07 1.96
CA GLU A 41 4.24 -7.10 2.34
C GLU A 41 5.20 -6.87 1.17
N ILE A 42 5.44 -5.60 0.84
CA ILE A 42 6.57 -5.19 0.01
C ILE A 42 7.52 -4.36 0.86
N GLU A 43 8.81 -4.49 0.58
CA GLU A 43 9.86 -3.81 1.32
C GLU A 43 10.85 -3.19 0.34
N ALA A 44 11.13 -1.91 0.52
CA ALA A 44 12.16 -1.21 -0.23
C ALA A 44 12.82 -0.19 0.69
N GLN A 45 14.15 -0.12 0.66
CA GLN A 45 14.92 0.91 1.37
C GLN A 45 14.57 1.02 2.88
N GLY A 46 14.34 -0.12 3.53
CA GLY A 46 13.93 -0.16 4.95
C GLY A 46 12.48 0.23 5.23
N GLN A 47 11.74 0.69 4.22
CA GLN A 47 10.31 0.94 4.31
C GLN A 47 9.52 -0.33 3.96
N ARG A 48 8.74 -0.79 4.92
CA ARG A 48 7.77 -1.87 4.72
C ARG A 48 6.39 -1.28 4.45
N LEU A 49 5.73 -1.77 3.41
CA LEU A 49 4.35 -1.44 3.06
C LEU A 49 3.52 -2.72 3.04
N SER A 50 2.34 -2.67 3.65
CA SER A 50 1.36 -3.75 3.61
C SER A 50 0.28 -3.41 2.60
N LEU A 51 0.11 -4.26 1.60
CA LEU A 51 -0.88 -4.14 0.53
C LEU A 51 -1.99 -5.17 0.75
N THR A 52 -3.24 -4.80 0.51
CA THR A 52 -4.36 -5.74 0.51
C THR A 52 -5.29 -5.37 -0.64
N ALA A 53 -5.50 -6.32 -1.55
CA ALA A 53 -6.32 -6.11 -2.73
C ALA A 53 -7.57 -6.98 -2.67
N PHE A 54 -8.74 -6.40 -2.90
CA PHE A 54 -10.00 -7.09 -3.07
C PHE A 54 -10.45 -6.98 -4.52
N PHE A 55 -10.76 -8.12 -5.11
CA PHE A 55 -11.21 -8.23 -6.48
C PHE A 55 -12.69 -8.62 -6.52
N ASN A 56 -13.44 -7.98 -7.41
CA ASN A 56 -14.78 -8.40 -7.77
C ASN A 56 -14.74 -9.06 -9.16
N ARG A 57 -14.98 -10.38 -9.18
CA ARG A 57 -14.77 -11.26 -10.35
C ARG A 57 -13.32 -11.22 -10.83
N LEU A 58 -13.02 -10.39 -11.83
CA LEU A 58 -11.72 -10.25 -12.48
C LEU A 58 -11.22 -8.79 -12.51
N ARG A 59 -11.84 -7.91 -11.73
CA ARG A 59 -11.47 -6.50 -11.66
C ARG A 59 -11.09 -6.17 -10.22
N LEU A 60 -9.99 -5.42 -10.06
CA LEU A 60 -9.67 -4.81 -8.78
C LEU A 60 -10.80 -3.86 -8.40
N ASP A 61 -11.41 -4.11 -7.25
CA ASP A 61 -12.49 -3.29 -6.71
C ASP A 61 -11.95 -2.35 -5.63
N GLU A 62 -11.07 -2.88 -4.77
CA GLU A 62 -10.40 -2.15 -3.72
C GLU A 62 -8.92 -2.54 -3.62
N LEU A 63 -8.03 -1.56 -3.51
CA LEU A 63 -6.66 -1.77 -3.03
C LEU A 63 -6.39 -0.87 -1.83
N THR A 64 -6.09 -1.50 -0.70
CA THR A 64 -5.67 -0.83 0.53
C THR A 64 -4.16 -0.95 0.68
N ILE A 65 -3.50 0.17 0.96
CA ILE A 65 -2.06 0.24 1.27
C ILE A 65 -1.92 0.76 2.69
N ARG A 66 -0.96 0.20 3.44
CA ARG A 66 -0.61 0.66 4.77
C ARG A 66 0.89 0.85 4.94
N CYS A 67 1.26 1.94 5.61
CA CYS A 67 2.60 2.11 6.16
C CYS A 67 2.87 1.03 7.22
N GLY A 68 4.07 0.46 7.21
CA GLY A 68 4.55 -0.52 8.20
C GLY A 68 4.98 0.12 9.52
N LYS A 69 6.02 -0.42 10.17
CA LYS A 69 6.50 -0.02 11.50
C LYS A 69 7.21 1.35 11.57
N VAL A 70 7.35 2.06 10.46
CA VAL A 70 7.97 3.40 10.40
C VAL A 70 6.87 4.40 10.10
N ASP A 71 6.87 5.50 10.85
CA ASP A 71 5.86 6.55 10.84
C ASP A 71 5.84 7.29 9.49
N CYS A 72 5.19 6.69 8.49
CA CYS A 72 4.86 7.36 7.22
C CYS A 72 3.36 7.63 7.12
N ASP A 73 3.07 8.75 6.48
CA ASP A 73 1.71 9.17 6.14
C ASP A 73 1.56 9.33 4.64
N PHE A 74 0.35 9.06 4.16
CA PHE A 74 -0.06 9.43 2.80
C PHE A 74 -0.57 10.88 2.76
N SER A 75 -0.84 11.38 1.56
CA SER A 75 -1.30 12.76 1.31
C SER A 75 -2.52 13.18 2.15
N ASN A 76 -3.36 12.24 2.58
CA ASN A 76 -4.52 12.46 3.43
C ASN A 76 -4.25 12.41 4.96
N SER A 77 -2.98 12.38 5.38
CA SER A 77 -2.55 12.22 6.78
C SER A 77 -3.07 10.94 7.43
N ARG A 78 -3.29 9.90 6.62
CA ARG A 78 -3.61 8.56 7.10
C ARG A 78 -2.45 7.64 6.78
N SER A 79 -2.24 6.67 7.66
CA SER A 79 -1.37 5.52 7.42
C SER A 79 -1.98 4.50 6.46
N SER A 80 -3.20 4.75 5.94
CA SER A 80 -3.86 3.89 4.97
C SER A 80 -4.67 4.64 3.92
N ILE A 81 -4.67 4.12 2.70
CA ILE A 81 -5.43 4.66 1.58
C ILE A 81 -6.05 3.52 0.76
N ASN A 82 -7.32 3.70 0.41
CA ASN A 82 -8.13 2.75 -0.36
C ASN A 82 -8.34 3.30 -1.77
N PHE A 83 -8.06 2.49 -2.77
CA PHE A 83 -8.35 2.76 -4.16
C PHE A 83 -9.56 1.97 -4.59
N GLY A 84 -10.63 2.71 -4.91
CA GLY A 84 -11.68 2.19 -5.80
C GLY A 84 -11.15 1.96 -7.21
N LYS A 85 -12.06 1.85 -8.18
CA LYS A 85 -11.89 1.49 -9.62
C LYS A 85 -10.94 2.38 -10.47
N SER A 86 -9.86 2.93 -9.92
CA SER A 86 -8.86 3.71 -10.63
C SER A 86 -8.03 2.81 -11.54
N LYS A 87 -7.65 3.32 -12.72
CA LYS A 87 -7.01 2.52 -13.78
C LYS A 87 -5.49 2.47 -13.62
N ASP A 88 -4.97 1.25 -13.75
CA ASP A 88 -3.64 0.78 -14.17
C ASP A 88 -2.37 1.33 -13.50
N LYS A 89 -2.37 2.54 -12.93
CA LYS A 89 -1.26 3.13 -12.18
C LYS A 89 -1.76 3.98 -11.02
N ILE A 90 -1.23 3.72 -9.84
CA ILE A 90 -1.58 4.44 -8.62
C ILE A 90 -0.30 5.03 -8.03
N GLY A 91 -0.23 6.36 -7.98
CA GLY A 91 0.91 7.12 -7.48
C GLY A 91 0.60 7.81 -6.15
N PHE A 92 1.60 7.89 -5.27
CA PHE A 92 1.51 8.46 -3.94
C PHE A 92 2.74 9.26 -3.61
N ASP A 93 2.56 10.38 -2.94
CA ASP A 93 3.61 11.01 -2.19
C ASP A 93 3.64 10.43 -0.77
N VAL A 94 4.85 10.15 -0.28
CA VAL A 94 5.12 9.69 1.08
C VAL A 94 5.60 10.87 1.89
N PHE A 95 5.00 11.07 3.07
CA PHE A 95 5.36 12.15 3.99
C PHE A 95 5.91 11.56 5.28
N GLU A 96 6.82 12.31 5.90
CA GLU A 96 7.25 12.07 7.28
C GLU A 96 6.02 12.23 8.20
N ALA A 97 5.77 11.27 9.09
CA ALA A 97 4.67 11.40 10.04
C ALA A 97 4.85 12.60 10.95
N SER A 98 3.73 13.23 11.27
CA SER A 98 3.71 14.35 12.20
C SER A 98 3.67 13.85 13.64
N ASP A 99 4.64 14.27 14.46
CA ASP A 99 4.57 14.08 15.90
C ASP A 99 3.32 14.79 16.45
N VAL A 100 2.60 14.12 17.35
CA VAL A 100 1.32 14.59 17.94
C VAL A 100 1.48 15.96 18.66
N GLY A 101 2.70 16.40 18.94
CA GLY A 101 3.03 17.72 19.51
C GLY A 101 2.98 18.89 18.53
N ASP A 102 2.99 18.64 17.21
CA ASP A 102 3.04 19.68 16.17
C ASP A 102 1.66 20.15 15.69
N LEU A 103 0.57 19.64 16.27
CA LEU A 103 -0.82 20.00 15.92
C LEU A 103 -1.18 21.48 16.14
N LEU A 104 -0.32 22.27 16.81
CA LEU A 104 -0.53 23.70 17.06
C LEU A 104 0.16 24.63 16.04
N LEU A 105 1.00 24.08 15.16
CA LEU A 105 1.64 24.84 14.10
C LEU A 105 1.34 24.14 12.78
N LEU A 106 0.70 24.84 11.84
CA LEU A 106 0.50 24.39 10.46
C LEU A 106 1.85 24.31 9.72
N ARG A 107 2.73 23.41 10.15
CA ARG A 107 4.01 23.16 9.50
C ARG A 107 3.74 22.33 8.24
N PRO A 108 4.25 22.74 7.07
CA PRO A 108 4.18 21.91 5.88
C PRO A 108 4.85 20.56 6.17
N ARG A 109 4.12 19.45 6.00
CA ARG A 109 4.67 18.11 6.14
C ARG A 109 5.78 17.91 5.09
N ARG A 110 6.93 17.39 5.50
CA ARG A 110 8.04 17.11 4.59
C ARG A 110 7.68 15.89 3.75
N GLN A 111 7.62 16.06 2.43
CA GLN A 111 7.58 14.94 1.50
C GLN A 111 8.94 14.25 1.50
N ILE A 112 8.94 12.96 1.79
CA ILE A 112 10.16 12.13 1.89
C ILE A 112 10.26 11.12 0.74
N GLY A 113 9.30 11.09 -0.17
CA GLY A 113 9.35 10.17 -1.30
C GLY A 113 8.06 10.04 -2.09
N TRP A 114 8.03 8.99 -2.91
CA TRP A 114 6.85 8.58 -3.65
C TRP A 114 6.81 7.07 -3.88
N ILE A 115 5.61 6.55 -4.10
CA ILE A 115 5.33 5.16 -4.44
C ILE A 115 4.48 5.15 -5.71
N MET A 116 4.79 4.26 -6.66
CA MET A 116 3.94 3.96 -7.80
C MET A 116 3.63 2.47 -7.83
N LEU A 117 2.37 2.12 -8.05
CA LEU A 117 1.89 0.75 -8.17
C LEU A 117 1.22 0.52 -9.52
N ALA A 118 1.39 -0.67 -10.08
CA ALA A 118 0.69 -1.16 -11.27
C ALA A 118 0.37 -2.66 -11.10
N TYR A 119 -0.80 -3.12 -11.53
CA TYR A 119 -1.28 -4.49 -11.34
C TYR A 119 -1.98 -5.02 -12.59
#